data_AF-E2ZIL0-F1
#
_entry.id   AF-E2ZIL0-F1
#
_cell.length_a   1.000
_cell.length_b   1.000
_cell.length_c   1.000
_cell.angle_alpha   90.00
_cell.angle_beta   90.00
_cell.angle_gamma   90.00
#
_symmetry.space_group_name_H-M   'P 1'
#
loop_
_entity.id
_entity.type
_entity.pdbx_description
1 polymer ?
#
loop_
_entity_poly.entity_id
_entity_poly.type
_entity_poly.pdbx_seq_one_letter_code
_entity_poly.pdbx_strand_id
1 'polypeptide(L)'
;MRFTTYEVVETVPLVVIKKDSSREPFDRQKLLNAMVRACAKRPVSYESLERAVSSIEQTLLSSYDREIPSVRIGELTMQELKKIDEVAYVRFASVYRQFADVESFFNELKKLMGDRKEPQK
;
A
#
# COMPACT_ATOMS: atom_id res chain seq x y z
N MET A 1 -39.35 25.25 -5.15
CA MET A 1 -38.06 25.37 -4.45
C MET A 1 -37.33 24.03 -4.50
N ARG A 2 -36.07 24.07 -4.96
CA ARG A 2 -34.95 23.16 -4.64
C ARG A 2 -35.21 21.65 -4.69
N PHE A 3 -34.97 21.07 -5.87
CA PHE A 3 -34.35 19.75 -5.97
C PHE A 3 -32.84 20.00 -6.00
N THR A 4 -32.17 19.83 -4.86
CA THR A 4 -30.71 19.63 -4.86
C THR A 4 -30.51 18.21 -5.35
N THR A 5 -30.42 18.03 -6.67
CA THR A 5 -29.80 16.83 -7.22
C THR A 5 -28.38 16.84 -6.69
N TYR A 6 -28.12 15.98 -5.72
CA TYR A 6 -26.76 15.61 -5.41
C TYR A 6 -26.28 14.91 -6.68
N GLU A 7 -25.56 15.66 -7.53
CA GLU A 7 -24.66 15.11 -8.52
C GLU A 7 -23.66 14.28 -7.72
N VAL A 8 -24.04 13.04 -7.41
CA VAL A 8 -23.12 11.99 -7.03
C VAL A 8 -22.28 11.85 -8.26
N VAL A 9 -21.10 12.47 -8.23
CA VAL A 9 -20.06 12.27 -9.23
C VAL A 9 -19.98 10.76 -9.42
N GLU A 10 -20.43 10.26 -10.58
CA GLU A 10 -20.31 8.87 -10.99
C GLU A 10 -18.82 8.56 -11.22
N THR A 11 -18.01 8.71 -10.18
CA THR A 11 -16.69 8.09 -10.14
C THR A 11 -16.95 6.60 -10.08
N VAL A 12 -16.81 5.96 -11.23
CA VAL A 12 -16.87 4.51 -11.36
C VAL A 12 -15.99 3.92 -10.24
N PRO A 13 -16.57 3.19 -9.28
CA PRO A 13 -15.81 2.73 -8.12
C PRO A 13 -14.75 1.74 -8.60
N LEU A 14 -13.49 1.98 -8.22
CA LEU A 14 -12.41 1.01 -8.41
C LEU A 14 -12.78 -0.29 -7.69
N VAL A 15 -12.70 -1.42 -8.39
CA VAL A 15 -13.00 -2.73 -7.84
C VAL A 15 -11.69 -3.45 -7.54
N VAL A 16 -11.56 -3.97 -6.32
CA VAL A 16 -10.43 -4.76 -5.89
C VAL A 16 -10.78 -6.24 -6.01
N ILE A 17 -9.99 -6.98 -6.80
CA ILE A 17 -10.08 -8.42 -6.92
C ILE A 17 -9.13 -9.06 -5.90
N LYS A 18 -9.65 -9.75 -4.90
CA LYS A 18 -8.85 -10.48 -3.92
C LYS A 18 -8.33 -11.81 -4.48
N LYS A 19 -7.39 -12.42 -3.74
CA LYS A 19 -6.80 -13.72 -4.06
C LYS A 19 -7.82 -14.88 -4.10
N ASP A 20 -8.94 -14.75 -3.39
CA ASP A 20 -10.07 -15.69 -3.41
C ASP A 20 -11.07 -15.41 -4.56
N SER A 21 -10.70 -14.55 -5.51
CA SER A 21 -11.55 -14.06 -6.60
C SER A 21 -12.78 -13.26 -6.15
N SER A 22 -12.89 -12.94 -4.86
CA SER A 22 -13.93 -12.01 -4.40
C SER A 22 -13.63 -10.59 -4.86
N ARG A 23 -14.71 -9.84 -5.13
CA ARG A 23 -14.65 -8.46 -5.59
C ARG A 23 -15.20 -7.55 -4.50
N GLU A 24 -14.40 -6.58 -4.08
CA GLU A 24 -14.84 -5.54 -3.15
C GLU A 24 -14.53 -4.15 -3.71
N PRO A 25 -15.33 -3.12 -3.42
CA PRO A 25 -14.96 -1.75 -3.77
C PRO A 25 -13.67 -1.35 -3.06
N PHE A 26 -12.82 -0.58 -3.75
CA PHE A 26 -11.63 0.00 -3.15
C PHE A 26 -12.03 0.96 -2.02
N ASP A 27 -11.52 0.66 -0.82
CA ASP A 27 -11.74 1.49 0.36
C ASP A 27 -10.42 2.14 0.79
N ARG A 28 -10.34 3.45 0.55
CA ARG A 28 -9.22 4.30 0.94
C ARG A 28 -8.95 4.27 2.45
N GLN A 29 -10.00 4.29 3.28
CA GLN A 29 -9.85 4.28 4.74
C GLN A 29 -9.30 2.94 5.22
N LYS A 30 -9.72 1.83 4.60
CA LYS A 30 -9.18 0.50 4.88
C LYS A 30 -7.69 0.43 4.60
N LEU A 31 -7.24 1.01 3.48
CA LEU A 31 -5.82 1.07 3.13
C LEU A 31 -5.03 1.92 4.13
N LEU A 32 -5.52 3.12 4.45
CA LEU A 32 -4.89 4.00 5.42
C LEU A 32 -4.74 3.33 6.79
N ASN A 33 -5.80 2.68 7.28
CA ASN A 33 -5.76 1.93 8.54
C ASN A 33 -4.76 0.77 8.50
N ALA A 34 -4.57 0.11 7.34
CA ALA A 34 -3.54 -0.90 7.17
C ALA A 34 -2.12 -0.30 7.28
N MET A 35 -1.89 0.85 6.63
CA MET A 35 -0.60 1.56 6.70
C MET A 35 -0.30 2.10 8.10
N VAL A 36 -1.29 2.70 8.77
CA VAL A 36 -1.17 3.17 10.16
C VAL A 36 -0.78 2.02 11.09
N ARG A 37 -1.40 0.86 10.94
CA ARG A 37 -1.05 -0.34 11.74
C ARG A 37 0.38 -0.81 11.48
N ALA A 38 0.85 -0.76 10.23
CA ALA A 38 2.24 -1.09 9.92
C ALA A 38 3.25 -0.09 10.53
N CYS A 39 2.91 1.20 10.51
CA CYS A 39 3.71 2.28 11.09
C CYS A 39 3.58 2.43 12.62
N ALA A 40 2.83 1.56 13.31
CA ALA A 40 2.58 1.70 14.75
C ALA A 40 3.89 1.78 15.56
N LYS A 41 4.07 2.82 16.37
CA LYS A 41 5.29 3.16 17.14
C LYS A 41 6.46 3.74 16.33
N ARG A 42 6.26 4.20 15.09
CA ARG A 42 7.25 4.99 14.33
C ARG A 42 6.87 6.47 14.34
N PRO A 43 7.85 7.39 14.26
CA PRO A 43 7.59 8.84 14.14
C PRO A 43 7.17 9.21 12.70
N VAL A 44 6.16 8.52 12.17
CA VAL A 44 5.59 8.82 10.85
C VAL A 44 4.38 9.71 11.05
N SER A 45 4.36 10.88 10.41
CA SER A 45 3.21 11.77 10.46
C SER A 45 2.03 11.14 9.71
N TYR A 46 0.83 11.35 10.27
CA TYR A 46 -0.41 10.91 9.63
C TYR A 46 -0.57 11.50 8.22
N GLU A 47 -0.13 12.74 8.04
CA GLU A 47 -0.12 13.43 6.74
C GLU A 47 0.75 12.72 5.69
N SER A 48 1.91 12.15 6.08
CA SER A 48 2.73 11.35 5.16
C SER A 48 2.03 10.07 4.72
N LEU A 49 1.27 9.44 5.62
CA LEU A 49 0.46 8.27 5.29
C LEU A 49 -0.70 8.63 4.37
N GLU A 50 -1.42 9.72 4.64
CA GLU A 50 -2.47 10.20 3.74
C GLU A 50 -1.94 10.54 2.36
N ARG A 51 -0.78 11.20 2.27
CA ARG A 51 -0.14 11.49 0.99
C ARG A 51 0.21 10.22 0.23
N ALA A 52 0.76 9.22 0.89
CA ALA A 52 1.04 7.92 0.27
C ALA A 52 -0.24 7.22 -0.21
N VAL A 53 -1.29 7.19 0.61
CA VAL A 53 -2.60 6.62 0.22
C VAL A 53 -3.17 7.36 -0.99
N SER A 54 -3.09 8.69 -1.00
CA SER A 54 -3.56 9.50 -2.13
C SER A 54 -2.75 9.24 -3.41
N SER A 55 -1.44 9.04 -3.28
CA SER A 55 -0.55 8.65 -4.39
C SER A 55 -0.94 7.29 -4.97
N ILE A 56 -1.23 6.31 -4.12
CA ILE A 56 -1.69 4.98 -4.51
C ILE A 56 -3.03 5.11 -5.24
N GLU A 57 -4.00 5.81 -4.67
CA GLU A 57 -5.32 6.04 -5.29
C GLU A 57 -5.20 6.71 -6.66
N GLN A 58 -4.39 7.75 -6.80
CA GLN A 58 -4.14 8.41 -8.08
C GLN A 58 -3.48 7.46 -9.10
N THR A 59 -2.57 6.59 -8.66
CA THR A 59 -1.95 5.57 -9.51
C THR A 59 -2.97 4.54 -9.99
N LEU A 60 -3.88 4.12 -9.11
CA LEU A 60 -4.97 3.20 -9.43
C LEU A 60 -6.00 3.82 -10.38
N LEU A 61 -6.31 5.12 -10.22
CA LEU A 61 -7.22 5.84 -11.11
C LEU A 61 -6.58 6.13 -12.48
N SER A 62 -5.27 6.35 -12.52
CA SER A 62 -4.52 6.57 -13.77
C SER A 62 -4.32 5.27 -14.55
N SER A 63 -4.31 4.15 -13.85
CA SER A 63 -4.46 2.83 -14.43
C SER A 63 -5.88 2.74 -14.98
N TYR A 64 -6.06 2.81 -16.31
CA TYR A 64 -7.36 2.69 -17.00
C TYR A 64 -8.15 1.40 -16.67
N ASP A 65 -7.57 0.51 -15.86
CA ASP A 65 -8.18 -0.68 -15.30
C ASP A 65 -9.18 -0.36 -14.18
N ARG A 66 -10.43 -0.79 -14.37
CA ARG A 66 -11.48 -0.70 -13.35
C ARG A 66 -11.35 -1.77 -12.27
N GLU A 67 -10.59 -2.82 -12.55
CA GLU A 67 -10.42 -3.98 -11.70
C GLU A 67 -8.95 -4.17 -11.35
N ILE A 68 -8.63 -3.94 -10.08
CA ILE A 68 -7.27 -3.96 -9.57
C ILE A 68 -7.10 -5.20 -8.69
N PRO A 69 -6.11 -6.07 -8.94
CA PRO A 69 -5.84 -7.16 -8.02
C PRO A 69 -5.32 -6.61 -6.69
N SER A 70 -5.75 -7.20 -5.56
CA SER A 70 -5.32 -6.80 -4.22
C SER A 70 -3.81 -6.84 -4.05
N VAL A 71 -3.15 -7.74 -4.80
CA VAL A 71 -1.69 -7.88 -4.93
C VAL A 71 -1.06 -6.55 -5.36
N ARG A 72 -1.62 -5.92 -6.38
CA ARG A 72 -1.12 -4.65 -6.92
C ARG A 72 -1.19 -3.51 -5.90
N ILE A 73 -2.27 -3.45 -5.13
CA ILE A 73 -2.42 -2.47 -4.05
C ILE A 73 -1.37 -2.69 -2.97
N GLY A 74 -1.12 -3.96 -2.61
CA GLY A 74 -0.06 -4.32 -1.68
C GLY A 74 1.34 -3.90 -2.16
N GLU A 75 1.64 -4.11 -3.45
CA GLU A 75 2.90 -3.66 -4.08
C GLU A 75 3.08 -2.15 -4.00
N LEU A 76 2.07 -1.37 -4.41
CA LEU A 76 2.11 0.09 -4.35
C LEU A 76 2.27 0.58 -2.91
N THR A 77 1.57 -0.04 -1.97
CA THR A 77 1.69 0.26 -0.53
C THR A 77 3.11 -0.01 -0.03
N MET A 78 3.68 -1.14 -0.42
CA MET A 78 5.05 -1.51 -0.09
C MET A 78 6.07 -0.52 -0.66
N GLN A 79 5.88 -0.05 -1.89
CA GLN A 79 6.74 0.96 -2.52
C GLN A 79 6.70 2.29 -1.78
N GLU A 80 5.51 2.76 -1.39
CA GLU A 80 5.36 4.00 -0.64
C GLU A 80 5.91 3.86 0.79
N LEU A 81 5.61 2.76 1.47
CA LEU A 81 6.15 2.49 2.81
C LEU A 81 7.67 2.40 2.81
N LYS A 82 8.30 1.82 1.77
CA LYS A 82 9.77 1.76 1.67
C LYS A 82 10.40 3.16 1.59
N LYS A 83 9.73 4.14 0.98
CA LYS A 83 10.19 5.54 0.91
C LYS A 83 10.04 6.27 2.24
N ILE A 84 9.00 5.91 3.01
CA ILE A 84 8.69 6.53 4.30
C ILE A 84 9.55 5.93 5.41
N ASP A 85 9.53 4.60 5.54
CA ASP A 85 10.14 3.88 6.65
C ASP A 85 10.40 2.39 6.34
N GLU A 86 11.66 1.99 6.37
CA GLU A 86 12.07 0.59 6.11
C GLU A 86 11.50 -0.40 7.13
N VAL A 87 11.28 0.01 8.39
CA VAL A 87 10.73 -0.87 9.42
C VAL A 87 9.22 -1.07 9.22
N ALA A 88 8.49 -0.02 8.88
CA ALA A 88 7.07 -0.11 8.52
C ALA A 88 6.87 -0.99 7.29
N TYR A 89 7.76 -0.86 6.30
CA TYR A 89 7.80 -1.74 5.13
C TYR A 89 7.92 -3.22 5.53
N VAL A 90 8.91 -3.58 6.36
CA VAL A 90 9.11 -4.96 6.82
C VAL A 90 7.88 -5.49 7.59
N ARG A 91 7.26 -4.66 8.43
CA ARG A 91 6.06 -5.06 9.19
C ARG A 91 4.85 -5.27 8.30
N PHE A 92 4.62 -4.38 7.34
CA PHE A 92 3.56 -4.54 6.36
C PHE A 92 3.78 -5.80 5.51
N ALA A 93 5.03 -6.02 5.06
CA ALA A 93 5.41 -7.21 4.34
C ALA A 93 5.11 -8.48 5.14
N SER A 94 5.39 -8.51 6.46
CA SER A 94 5.07 -9.65 7.33
C SER A 94 3.57 -9.97 7.43
N VAL A 95 2.69 -8.97 7.42
CA VAL A 95 1.23 -9.18 7.41
C VAL A 95 0.76 -9.67 6.03
N TYR A 96 1.35 -9.13 4.97
CA TYR A 96 1.04 -9.53 3.60
C TYR A 96 1.55 -10.95 3.25
N ARG A 97 2.61 -11.39 3.93
CA ARG A 97 3.37 -12.63 3.67
C ARG A 97 2.84 -13.92 4.26
N GLN A 98 1.72 -13.89 4.99
CA GLN A 98 1.05 -15.14 5.37
C GLN A 98 0.55 -15.96 4.14
N PHE A 99 0.77 -15.48 2.91
CA PHE A 99 0.27 -16.07 1.67
C PHE A 99 1.28 -16.46 0.58
N ALA A 100 2.59 -16.13 0.63
CA ALA A 100 3.54 -16.56 -0.43
C ALA A 100 5.02 -16.27 -0.10
N ASP A 101 5.75 -17.16 0.56
CA ASP A 101 7.22 -17.16 0.55
C ASP A 101 7.95 -16.00 1.29
N VAL A 102 8.17 -16.25 2.58
CA VAL A 102 8.91 -15.35 3.48
C VAL A 102 10.44 -15.48 3.32
N GLU A 103 10.93 -16.60 2.81
CA GLU A 103 12.32 -17.00 3.01
C GLU A 103 13.29 -16.49 1.93
N SER A 104 12.85 -16.38 0.66
CA SER A 104 13.73 -15.93 -0.43
C SER A 104 13.97 -14.42 -0.41
N PHE A 105 12.92 -13.61 -0.27
CA PHE A 105 13.03 -12.14 -0.37
C PHE A 105 13.68 -11.47 0.86
N PHE A 106 13.64 -12.11 2.05
CA PHE A 106 14.40 -11.61 3.20
C PHE A 106 15.88 -12.01 3.13
N ASN A 107 16.20 -13.19 2.57
CA ASN A 107 17.60 -13.61 2.35
C ASN A 107 18.31 -12.75 1.30
N GLU A 108 17.59 -12.25 0.29
CA GLU A 108 18.15 -11.33 -0.70
C GLU A 108 18.35 -9.90 -0.16
N LEU A 109 17.36 -9.37 0.58
CA LEU A 109 17.46 -8.07 1.26
C LEU A 109 18.59 -8.05 2.30
N LYS A 110 18.77 -9.13 3.05
CA LYS A 110 19.82 -9.25 4.07
C LYS A 110 21.21 -9.38 3.45
N LYS A 111 21.34 -9.93 2.23
CA LYS A 111 22.59 -9.90 1.45
C LYS A 111 22.91 -8.50 0.92
N LEU A 112 21.94 -7.74 0.43
CA LEU A 112 22.15 -6.40 -0.12
C LEU A 112 22.37 -5.31 0.95
N MET A 113 21.72 -5.41 2.10
CA MET A 113 21.92 -4.46 3.21
C MET A 113 23.17 -4.78 4.05
N GLY A 114 23.73 -5.98 3.92
CA GLY A 114 24.98 -6.38 4.58
C GLY A 114 26.25 -5.76 3.98
N ASP A 115 26.17 -5.14 2.79
CA ASP A 115 27.34 -4.69 2.03
C ASP A 115 27.60 -3.17 2.10
N ARG A 116 26.83 -2.40 2.90
CA ARG A 116 27.09 -0.95 3.09
C ARG A 116 27.22 -0.53 4.55
N LYS A 117 28.12 -1.20 5.26
CA LYS A 117 28.99 -0.53 6.22
C LYS A 117 30.42 -0.51 5.67
N GLU A 118 30.72 0.46 4.81
CA GLU A 118 32.11 0.97 4.68
C GLU A 118 32.50 1.64 6.02
N PRO A 119 33.79 1.69 6.45
CA PRO A 119 34.95 2.01 5.61
C PRO A 119 36.33 1.40 6.01
N GLN A 120 37.35 1.76 5.21
CA GLN A 120 38.76 2.05 5.60
C GLN A 120 39.82 0.93 5.50
N LYS A 121 40.62 0.97 4.42
CA LYS A 121 42.05 1.35 4.52
C LYS A 121 42.55 1.99 3.24
#